data_AF-A0A7X6Z134-F1
#
_entry.id   AF-A0A7X6Z134-F1
#
_cell.length_a   1.000
_cell.length_b   1.000
_cell.length_c   1.000
_cell.angle_alpha   90.00
_cell.angle_beta   90.00
_cell.angle_gamma   90.00
#
_symmetry.space_group_name_H-M   'P 1'
#
loop_
_entity.id
_entity.type
_entity.pdbx_description
1 polymer ?
#
loop_
_entity_poly.entity_id
_entity_poly.type
_entity_poly.pdbx_seq_one_letter_code
_entity_poly.pdbx_strand_id
1 'polypeptide(L)'
;MDYILRDPFLSIILIMGLAVVGIFFYILKNKTPFQKINRFTILAVMLTLLGLLSLNFSLLNSLIGSLLVLLLIRISYVIYVDSE
;
A
#
# COMPACT_ATOMS: atom_id res chain seq x y z
N MET A 1 1.76 3.83 27.95
CA MET A 1 2.23 3.52 26.57
C MET A 1 2.89 2.13 26.57
N ASP A 2 2.34 1.19 27.36
CA ASP A 2 3.12 0.04 27.86
C ASP A 2 2.56 -1.32 27.39
N TYR A 3 1.53 -1.28 26.54
CA TYR A 3 0.83 -2.48 26.06
C TYR A 3 1.48 -3.06 24.78
N ILE A 4 2.21 -2.24 24.02
CA ILE A 4 2.83 -2.65 22.74
C ILE A 4 4.04 -3.56 22.96
N LEU A 5 4.70 -3.47 24.13
CA LEU A 5 5.90 -4.25 24.47
C LEU A 5 5.58 -5.55 25.21
N ARG A 6 4.32 -5.78 25.60
CA ARG A 6 3.94 -6.95 26.41
C ARG A 6 3.75 -8.22 25.59
N ASP A 7 3.39 -8.07 24.31
CA ASP A 7 3.28 -9.17 23.36
C ASP A 7 4.49 -9.20 22.42
N PRO A 8 5.44 -10.14 22.59
CA PRO A 8 6.63 -10.23 21.74
C PRO A 8 6.27 -10.48 20.26
N PHE A 9 5.10 -11.04 19.98
CA PHE A 9 4.61 -11.20 18.61
C PHE A 9 4.25 -9.87 17.93
N LEU A 10 3.58 -8.95 18.64
CA LEU A 10 3.17 -7.67 18.07
C LEU A 10 4.38 -6.76 17.81
N SER A 11 5.37 -6.76 18.70
CA SER A 11 6.59 -5.97 18.53
C SER A 11 7.43 -6.44 17.34
N ILE A 12 7.54 -7.75 17.11
CA ILE A 12 8.23 -8.32 15.93
C ILE A 12 7.53 -7.91 14.63
N ILE A 13 6.20 -8.00 14.58
CA ILE A 13 5.42 -7.60 13.40
C ILE A 13 5.62 -6.12 13.09
N LEU A 14 5.62 -5.27 14.12
CA LEU A 14 5.81 -3.82 13.97
C LEU A 14 7.22 -3.48 13.45
N ILE A 15 8.25 -4.11 14.00
CA ILE A 15 9.65 -3.91 13.55
C ILE A 15 9.83 -4.41 12.11
N MET A 16 9.29 -5.57 11.76
CA MET A 16 9.29 -6.06 10.38
C MET A 16 8.57 -5.10 9.44
N GLY A 17 7.39 -4.59 9.84
CA GLY A 17 6.64 -3.61 9.06
C GLY A 17 7.45 -2.35 8.79
N LEU A 18 8.09 -1.79 9.81
CA LEU A 18 8.96 -0.62 9.69
C LEU A 18 10.18 -0.88 8.80
N ALA A 19 10.81 -2.05 8.91
CA ALA A 19 11.94 -2.42 8.08
C ALA A 19 11.54 -2.53 6.59
N VAL A 20 10.40 -3.15 6.29
CA VAL A 20 9.87 -3.26 4.92
C VAL A 20 9.58 -1.88 4.34
N VAL A 21 8.95 -0.99 5.12
CA VAL A 21 8.69 0.40 4.71
C VAL A 21 10.00 1.13 4.45
N GLY A 22 11.00 1.02 5.33
CA GLY A 22 12.32 1.64 5.18
C GLY A 22 13.06 1.17 3.92
N ILE A 23 13.06 -0.13 3.65
CA ILE A 23 13.65 -0.71 2.44
C ILE A 23 12.91 -0.20 1.19
N PHE A 24 11.58 -0.14 1.24
CA PHE A 24 10.77 0.36 0.14
C PHE A 24 11.12 1.82 -0.20
N PHE A 25 11.24 2.68 0.82
CA PHE A 25 11.68 4.06 0.66
C PHE A 25 13.10 4.17 0.10
N TYR A 26 14.03 3.34 0.56
CA TYR A 26 15.41 3.33 0.07
C TYR A 26 15.47 3.02 -1.43
N ILE A 27 14.74 2.00 -1.89
CA ILE A 27 14.68 1.62 -3.32
C ILE A 27 14.03 2.75 -4.17
N LEU A 28 13.11 3.52 -3.58
CA LEU A 28 12.42 4.62 -4.25
C LEU A 28 13.24 5.90 -4.36
N LYS A 29 14.32 6.06 -3.57
CA LYS A 29 15.09 7.31 -3.47
C LYS A 29 15.59 7.84 -4.82
N ASN A 30 16.06 6.95 -5.71
CA ASN A 30 16.65 7.32 -7.00
C ASN A 30 15.67 7.24 -8.19
N LYS A 31 14.36 7.17 -7.92
CA LYS A 31 13.33 7.03 -8.97
C LYS A 31 12.62 8.34 -9.27
N THR A 32 12.23 8.52 -10.53
CA THR A 32 11.43 9.69 -10.93
C THR A 32 10.10 9.73 -10.17
N PRO A 33 9.50 10.92 -9.97
CA PRO A 33 8.20 11.05 -9.29
C PRO A 33 7.14 10.12 -9.87
N PHE A 34 7.10 10.01 -11.20
CA PHE A 34 6.20 9.10 -11.90
C PHE A 34 6.43 7.62 -11.56
N GLN A 35 7.70 7.18 -11.48
CA GLN A 35 8.03 5.81 -11.07
C GLN A 35 7.68 5.55 -9.60
N LYS A 36 7.80 6.56 -8.73
CA LYS A 36 7.42 6.44 -7.32
C LYS A 36 5.91 6.21 -7.20
N ILE A 37 5.12 7.06 -7.84
CA ILE A 37 3.65 6.98 -7.83
C ILE A 37 3.20 5.61 -8.33
N ASN A 38 3.71 5.16 -9.48
CA ASN A 38 3.32 3.86 -10.03
C ASN A 38 3.61 2.68 -9.07
N ARG A 39 4.73 2.72 -8.34
CA ARG A 39 5.05 1.68 -7.35
C ARG A 39 4.14 1.72 -6.13
N PHE A 40 3.82 2.91 -5.63
CA PHE A 40 2.84 3.06 -4.56
C PHE A 40 1.46 2.61 -4.99
N THR A 41 1.04 2.90 -6.23
CA THR A 41 -0.22 2.42 -6.79
C THR A 41 -0.28 0.90 -6.82
N ILE A 42 0.76 0.23 -7.33
CA ILE A 42 0.81 -1.24 -7.36
C ILE A 42 0.75 -1.82 -5.94
N LEU A 43 1.47 -1.21 -4.99
CA LEU A 43 1.49 -1.66 -3.61
C LEU A 43 0.10 -1.50 -2.95
N ALA A 44 -0.58 -0.38 -3.17
CA ALA A 44 -1.94 -0.15 -2.70
C ALA A 44 -2.95 -1.15 -3.29
N VAL A 45 -2.83 -1.48 -4.59
CA VAL A 45 -3.66 -2.48 -5.28
C VAL A 45 -3.43 -3.88 -4.68
N MET A 46 -2.17 -4.26 -4.46
CA MET A 46 -1.82 -5.54 -3.83
C MET A 46 -2.35 -5.64 -2.40
N LEU A 47 -2.18 -4.59 -1.60
CA LEU A 47 -2.70 -4.55 -0.22
C LEU A 47 -4.22 -4.63 -0.19
N THR A 48 -4.90 -3.94 -1.10
CA THR A 48 -6.36 -4.01 -1.22
C THR A 48 -6.82 -5.41 -1.59
N LEU A 49 -6.16 -6.05 -2.56
CA LEU A 49 -6.48 -7.41 -2.98
C LEU A 49 -6.32 -8.40 -1.82
N LEU A 50 -5.18 -8.37 -1.14
CA LEU A 50 -4.89 -9.24 0.01
C LEU A 50 -5.83 -8.96 1.18
N GLY A 51 -6.13 -7.69 1.45
CA GLY A 51 -7.08 -7.30 2.50
C GLY A 51 -8.49 -7.82 2.24
N LEU A 52 -9.00 -7.66 1.01
CA LEU A 52 -10.32 -8.17 0.64
C LEU A 52 -10.39 -9.70 0.70
N LEU A 53 -9.35 -10.39 0.21
CA LEU A 53 -9.26 -11.85 0.33
C LEU A 53 -9.20 -12.30 1.79
N SER A 54 -8.45 -11.60 2.64
CA SER A 54 -8.37 -11.88 4.09
C SER A 54 -9.71 -11.68 4.80
N LEU A 55 -10.59 -10.82 4.25
CA LEU A 55 -11.94 -10.58 4.75
C LEU A 55 -12.97 -11.54 4.14
N ASN A 56 -12.54 -12.60 3.44
CA ASN A 56 -13.39 -13.59 2.78
C ASN A 56 -14.30 -13.03 1.68
N PHE A 57 -13.95 -11.90 1.05
CA PHE A 57 -14.63 -11.48 -0.18
C PHE A 57 -14.31 -12.44 -1.32
N SER A 58 -15.26 -12.60 -2.25
CA SER A 58 -15.04 -13.40 -3.46
C SER A 58 -13.85 -12.87 -4.26
N LEU A 59 -13.16 -13.75 -4.99
CA LEU A 59 -12.01 -13.37 -5.81
C LEU A 59 -12.39 -12.29 -6.83
N LEU A 60 -13.57 -12.42 -7.45
CA LEU A 60 -14.10 -11.46 -8.43
C LEU A 60 -14.34 -10.08 -7.79
N ASN A 61 -14.96 -10.03 -6.61
CA ASN A 61 -15.17 -8.77 -5.88
C ASN A 61 -13.86 -8.14 -5.43
N SER A 62 -12.89 -8.97 -5.04
CA SER A 62 -11.56 -8.51 -4.63
C SER A 62 -10.79 -7.89 -5.79
N LEU A 63 -10.90 -8.49 -6.99
CA LEU A 63 -10.34 -7.93 -8.22
C LEU A 63 -11.02 -6.60 -8.60
N ILE A 64 -12.36 -6.54 -8.55
CA ILE A 64 -13.11 -5.31 -8.84
C ILE A 64 -12.71 -4.19 -7.86
N GLY A 65 -12.68 -4.48 -6.56
CA GLY A 65 -12.28 -3.51 -5.54
C GLY A 65 -10.85 -2.99 -5.74
N SER A 66 -9.92 -3.88 -6.10
CA SER A 66 -8.54 -3.51 -6.38
C SER A 66 -8.40 -2.66 -7.65
N LEU A 67 -9.19 -2.96 -8.69
CA LEU A 67 -9.26 -2.15 -9.92
C LEU A 67 -9.86 -0.76 -9.64
N LEU A 68 -10.90 -0.67 -8.81
CA LEU A 68 -11.48 0.60 -8.42
C LEU A 68 -10.45 1.47 -7.67
N VAL A 69 -9.67 0.89 -6.76
CA VAL A 69 -8.58 1.61 -6.09
C VAL A 69 -7.54 2.11 -7.10
N LEU A 70 -7.14 1.29 -8.07
CA LEU A 70 -6.23 1.71 -9.13
C LEU A 70 -6.78 2.90 -9.92
N LEU A 71 -8.06 2.83 -10.30
CA LEU A 71 -8.73 3.89 -11.05
C LEU A 71 -8.81 5.19 -10.24
N LEU A 72 -9.20 5.12 -8.96
CA LEU A 72 -9.25 6.28 -8.08
C LEU A 72 -7.89 6.95 -7.94
N ILE A 73 -6.83 6.18 -7.71
CA ILE A 73 -5.47 6.72 -7.63
C ILE A 73 -5.07 7.38 -8.95
N ARG A 74 -5.41 6.78 -10.09
CA ARG A 74 -5.13 7.37 -11.40
C ARG A 74 -5.90 8.66 -11.66
N ILE A 75 -7.19 8.70 -11.31
CA ILE A 75 -8.02 9.90 -11.44
C ILE A 75 -7.48 11.00 -10.53
N SER A 76 -7.21 10.72 -9.26
CA SER A 76 -6.63 11.68 -8.32
C SER A 76 -5.30 12.24 -8.81
N TYR A 77 -4.45 11.40 -9.41
CA TYR A 77 -3.19 11.86 -10.00
C TYR A 77 -3.41 12.80 -11.19
N VAL A 78 -4.33 12.47 -12.10
CA VAL A 78 -4.64 13.33 -13.25
C VAL A 78 -5.16 14.69 -12.76
N ILE A 79 -6.06 14.71 -11.78
CA ILE A 79 -6.58 15.95 -11.19
C ILE A 79 -5.44 16.76 -10.54
N TYR A 80 -4.55 16.10 -9.80
CA TYR A 80 -3.41 16.76 -9.16
C TYR A 80 -2.50 17.46 -10.18
N VAL A 81 -2.16 16.76 -11.27
CA VAL A 81 -1.31 17.32 -12.33
C VAL A 81 -2.01 18.45 -13.09
N ASP A 82 -3.33 18.38 -13.27
CA ASP A 82 -4.11 19.44 -13.95
C ASP A 82 -4.28 20.70 -13.07
N SER A 83 -4.15 20.55 -11.75
CA SER A 83 -4.26 21.65 -10.78
C SER A 83 -2.96 22.40 -10.50
N GLU A 84 -1.82 21.90 -10.97
CA GLU A 84 -0.50 22.54 -10.89
C GLU A 84 -0.20 23.36 -12.15
#